data_AF-A0A2T7WCG4-F1
#
_entry.id   AF-A0A2T7WCG4-F1
#
_cell.length_a   1.000
_cell.length_b   1.000
_cell.length_c   1.000
_cell.angle_alpha   90.00
_cell.angle_beta   90.00
_cell.angle_gamma   90.00
#
_symmetry.space_group_name_H-M   'P 1'
#
loop_
_entity.id
_entity.type
_entity.pdbx_description
1 polymer ?
#
loop_
_entity_poly.entity_id
_entity_poly.type
_entity_poly.pdbx_seq_one_letter_code
_entity_poly.pdbx_strand_id
1 'polypeptide(L)' 'MQLSRNALRAGSVTGAALCLVGVALIIVGVAGWQPLGSAPAWLTTLAGVVVVTGIATTVIFSTALARRARR' A
#
# COMPACT_ATOMS: atom_id res chain seq x y z
N MET A 1 9.61 16.57 -16.16
CA MET A 1 9.84 16.84 -14.71
C MET A 1 10.72 15.75 -14.13
N GLN A 2 11.94 16.05 -13.68
CA GLN A 2 12.78 15.09 -12.96
C GLN A 2 12.40 15.10 -11.47
N LEU A 3 11.79 14.02 -10.98
CA LEU A 3 11.54 13.82 -9.54
C LEU A 3 12.87 13.75 -8.78
N SER A 4 12.98 14.37 -7.60
CA SER A 4 14.18 14.34 -6.76
C SER A 4 14.36 12.97 -6.07
N ARG A 5 15.59 12.62 -5.65
CA ARG A 5 15.87 11.35 -4.95
C ARG A 5 15.08 11.25 -3.63
N ASN A 6 14.86 12.38 -2.97
CA ASN A 6 14.04 12.49 -1.76
C ASN A 6 12.57 12.22 -2.06
N ALA A 7 12.03 12.73 -3.17
CA ALA A 7 10.65 12.44 -3.58
C ALA A 7 10.44 10.95 -3.89
N LEU A 8 11.43 10.28 -4.51
CA LEU A 8 11.35 8.84 -4.76
C LEU A 8 11.37 8.00 -3.47
N ARG A 9 12.21 8.38 -2.49
CA ARG A 9 12.22 7.74 -1.18
C ARG A 9 10.91 7.96 -0.43
N ALA A 10 10.41 9.19 -0.43
CA ALA A 10 9.13 9.52 0.18
C ALA A 10 7.99 8.68 -0.42
N GLY A 11 7.92 8.59 -1.75
CA GLY A 11 6.90 7.76 -2.43
C GLY A 11 6.99 6.26 -2.10
N SER A 12 8.21 5.72 -1.95
CA SER A 12 8.41 4.33 -1.53
C SER A 12 7.94 4.09 -0.09
N VAL A 13 8.27 5.00 0.84
CA VAL A 13 7.81 4.93 2.24
C VAL A 13 6.30 5.07 2.33
N THR A 14 5.69 5.99 1.57
CA THR A 14 4.24 6.15 1.53
C THR A 14 3.54 4.89 1.01
N GLY A 15 4.09 4.25 -0.03
CA GLY A 15 3.57 2.96 -0.51
C GLY A 15 3.60 1.87 0.57
N ALA A 16 4.71 1.76 1.30
CA ALA A 16 4.84 0.80 2.40
C ALA A 16 3.85 1.10 3.54
N ALA A 17 3.66 2.37 3.89
CA ALA A 17 2.68 2.79 4.90
C ALA A 17 1.24 2.42 4.49
N LEU A 18 0.88 2.62 3.22
CA LEU A 18 -0.43 2.22 2.69
C LEU A 18 -0.65 0.70 2.79
N CYS A 19 0.37 -0.11 2.51
CA CYS A 19 0.29 -1.57 2.71
C CYS A 19 -0.01 -1.92 4.17
N LEU A 20 0.69 -1.31 5.13
CA LEU A 20 0.48 -1.56 6.55
C LEU A 20 -0.93 -1.17 7.00
N VAL A 21 -1.44 -0.03 6.52
CA VAL A 21 -2.83 0.41 6.78
C VAL A 21 -3.82 -0.60 6.20
N GLY A 22 -3.62 -1.06 4.97
CA GLY A 22 -4.48 -2.07 4.34
C GLY A 22 -4.51 -3.38 5.11
N VAL A 23 -3.35 -3.86 5.58
CA VAL A 23 -3.26 -5.07 6.43
C VAL A 23 -3.95 -4.86 7.77
N ALA A 24 -3.77 -3.71 8.42
CA ALA A 24 -4.45 -3.39 9.67
C ALA A 24 -5.97 -3.38 9.51
N LEU A 25 -6.50 -2.84 8.41
CA LEU A 25 -7.92 -2.88 8.10
C LEU A 25 -8.44 -4.31 7.93
N ILE A 26 -7.66 -5.20 7.32
CA ILE A 26 -8.01 -6.63 7.24
C ILE A 26 -8.07 -7.22 8.65
N ILE A 27 -7.05 -7.01 9.50
CA ILE A 27 -7.01 -7.55 10.86
C ILE A 27 -8.20 -7.05 11.69
N VAL A 28 -8.53 -5.76 11.62
CA VAL A 28 -9.70 -5.18 12.31
C VAL A 28 -10.99 -5.76 11.74
N GLY A 29 -11.08 -5.96 10.43
CA GLY A 29 -12.21 -6.63 9.79
C GLY A 29 -12.39 -8.07 10.28
N VAL A 30 -11.29 -8.84 10.37
CA VAL A 30 -11.26 -10.20 10.92
C VAL A 30 -11.70 -10.19 12.38
N ALA A 31 -11.22 -9.24 13.20
CA ALA A 31 -11.53 -9.19 14.62
C ALA A 31 -12.97 -8.72 14.90
N GLY A 32 -13.48 -7.78 14.12
CA GLY A 32 -14.80 -7.18 14.31
C GLY A 32 -15.96 -7.96 13.71
N TRP A 33 -15.70 -8.77 12.68
CA TRP A 33 -16.73 -9.49 11.93
C TRP A 33 -16.32 -10.95 11.75
N GLN A 34 -16.67 -11.77 12.75
CA GLN A 34 -16.51 -13.22 12.73
C GLN A 34 -17.88 -13.88 12.47
N PRO A 35 -18.03 -14.69 11.41
CA PRO A 35 -17.05 -14.99 10.36
C PRO A 35 -16.87 -13.82 9.38
N LEU A 36 -15.73 -13.74 8.70
CA LEU A 36 -15.41 -12.70 7.70
C LEU A 36 -16.47 -12.49 6.61
N GLY A 37 -17.28 -13.52 6.32
CA GLY A 37 -18.42 -13.41 5.41
C GLY A 37 -19.57 -12.52 5.91
N SER A 38 -19.57 -12.16 7.19
CA SER A 38 -20.48 -11.17 7.79
C SER A 38 -19.98 -9.74 7.67
N ALA A 39 -18.71 -9.54 7.29
CA ALA A 39 -18.14 -8.22 7.13
C ALA A 39 -18.82 -7.47 5.95
N PRO A 40 -19.04 -6.16 6.07
CA PRO A 40 -19.57 -5.37 4.97
C PRO A 40 -18.64 -5.46 3.74
N ALA A 41 -19.20 -5.79 2.57
CA ALA A 41 -18.42 -5.98 1.33
C ALA A 41 -17.60 -4.74 0.92
N TRP A 42 -18.06 -3.54 1.30
CA TRP A 42 -17.32 -2.30 1.06
C TRP A 42 -16.01 -2.24 1.85
N LEU A 43 -15.97 -2.80 3.06
CA LEU A 43 -14.79 -2.77 3.94
C LEU A 43 -13.69 -3.70 3.41
N THR A 44 -14.07 -4.92 2.99
CA THR A 44 -13.15 -5.88 2.38
C THR A 44 -12.61 -5.37 1.03
N THR A 45 -13.47 -4.72 0.24
CA THR A 45 -13.06 -4.10 -1.03
C THR A 45 -12.11 -2.93 -0.81
N LEU A 46 -12.40 -2.03 0.14
CA LEU A 46 -11.50 -0.92 0.48
C LEU A 46 -10.15 -1.41 0.97
N ALA A 47 -10.12 -2.41 1.85
CA ALA A 47 -8.88 -2.99 2.33
C ALA A 47 -8.04 -3.56 1.17
N GLY A 48 -8.68 -4.29 0.24
CA GLY A 48 -8.03 -4.80 -0.97
C GLY A 48 -7.45 -3.68 -1.85
N VAL A 49 -8.23 -2.63 -2.12
CA VAL A 49 -7.79 -1.47 -2.91
C VAL A 49 -6.58 -0.80 -2.24
N VAL A 50 -6.64 -0.54 -0.94
CA VAL A 50 -5.54 0.10 -0.19
C VAL A 50 -4.26 -0.73 -0.25
N VAL A 51 -4.35 -2.06 -0.09
CA VAL A 51 -3.19 -2.96 -0.22
C VAL A 51 -2.63 -2.93 -1.64
N VAL A 52 -3.46 -3.07 -2.68
CA VAL A 52 -3.02 -3.07 -4.08
C VAL A 52 -2.37 -1.74 -4.45
N THR A 53 -2.98 -0.61 -4.08
CA THR A 53 -2.41 0.71 -4.30
C THR A 53 -1.09 0.87 -3.55
N GLY A 54 -1.00 0.44 -2.28
CA GLY A 54 0.25 0.46 -1.52
C GLY A 54 1.37 -0.32 -2.21
N ILE A 55 1.09 -1.54 -2.68
CA ILE A 55 2.05 -2.39 -3.39
C ILE A 55 2.50 -1.73 -4.69
N ALA A 56 1.56 -1.29 -5.53
CA ALA A 56 1.87 -0.65 -6.81
C ALA A 56 2.75 0.59 -6.61
N THR A 57 2.41 1.43 -5.63
CA THR A 57 3.17 2.64 -5.28
C THR A 57 4.57 2.26 -4.82
N THR A 58 4.71 1.29 -3.92
CA THR A 58 6.00 0.80 -3.43
C THR A 58 6.88 0.29 -4.57
N VAL A 59 6.33 -0.53 -5.47
CA VAL A 59 7.05 -1.10 -6.62
C VAL A 59 7.49 0.00 -7.59
N ILE A 60 6.62 0.92 -7.97
CA ILE A 60 6.95 2.00 -8.91
C ILE A 60 8.07 2.89 -8.36
N PHE A 61 7.97 3.32 -7.10
CA PHE A 61 8.98 4.19 -6.51
C PHE A 61 10.31 3.47 -6.25
N SER A 62 10.27 2.22 -5.81
CA SER A 62 11.48 1.42 -5.55
C SER A 62 12.20 1.08 -6.86
N THR A 63 11.47 0.74 -7.93
CA THR A 63 12.05 0.49 -9.25
C THR A 63 12.63 1.77 -9.85
N ALA A 64 11.95 2.91 -9.72
CA ALA A 64 12.46 4.20 -10.15
C ALA A 64 13.74 4.60 -9.40
N LEU A 65 13.80 4.37 -8.08
CA LEU A 65 14.98 4.61 -7.26
C LEU A 65 16.14 3.70 -7.67
N ALA A 66 15.88 2.40 -7.90
CA ALA A 66 16.88 1.43 -8.33
C ALA A 66 17.45 1.75 -9.72
N ARG A 67 16.61 2.18 -10.68
CA ARG A 67 17.07 2.62 -12.01
C ARG A 67 17.98 3.83 -11.92
N ARG A 68 17.68 4.78 -11.02
CA ARG A 68 18.49 5.98 -10.83
C ARG A 68 19.81 5.70 -10.12
N ALA A 69 19.87 4.68 -9.25
CA ALA A 69 21.10 4.30 -8.57
C ALA A 69 22.13 3.62 -9.50
N ARG A 70 21.69 3.10 -10.66
CA ARG A 70 22.56 2.47 -11.67
C ARG A 70 23.05 3.45 -12.76
N ARG A 71 22.58 4.70 -12.75
CA ARG A 71 23.06 5.78 -13.62
C ARG A 71 24.00 6.68 -12.83
#